data_AF-A0A419SRE1-F1
#
_entry.id   AF-A0A419SRE1-F1
#
_cell.length_a   1.000
_cell.length_b   1.000
_cell.length_c   1.000
_cell.angle_alpha   90.00
_cell.angle_beta   90.00
_cell.angle_gamma   90.00
#
_symmetry.space_group_name_H-M   'P 1'
#
loop_
_entity.id
_entity.type
_entity.pdbx_description
1 polymer ?
#
loop_
_entity_poly.entity_id
_entity_poly.type
_entity_poly.pdbx_seq_one_letter_code
_entity_poly.pdbx_strand_id
1 'polypeptide(L)'
;MRFLLSLCVCVAFLLPQISEASSDPIKIIVNKKNIDLKDSAPFIDGTSGRTMVPIRFISESLGAEVVWDERARQIHLLKGRIPSKLRLVKKWPRSIMIRSIWTARL
;
A
#
# COMPACT_ATOMS: atom_id res chain seq x y z
N MET A 1 -14.41 41.71 43.82
CA MET A 1 -14.80 40.86 42.66
C MET A 1 -14.10 41.23 41.35
N ARG A 2 -13.91 42.52 41.00
CA ARG A 2 -13.25 42.96 39.74
C ARG A 2 -11.77 42.53 39.59
N PHE A 3 -11.00 42.52 40.68
CA PHE A 3 -9.60 42.06 40.68
C PHE A 3 -9.45 40.53 40.51
N LEU A 4 -10.43 39.76 40.96
CA LEU A 4 -10.41 38.30 40.88
C LEU A 4 -10.59 37.81 39.43
N LEU A 5 -11.42 38.51 38.66
CA LEU A 5 -11.59 38.29 37.21
C LEU A 5 -10.33 38.66 36.43
N SER A 6 -9.66 39.75 36.78
CA SER A 6 -8.41 40.17 36.12
C SER A 6 -7.27 39.20 36.35
N LEU A 7 -7.13 38.67 37.57
CA LEU A 7 -6.10 37.68 37.91
C LEU A 7 -6.29 36.39 37.09
N CYS A 8 -7.55 35.96 36.92
CA CYS A 8 -7.89 34.76 36.16
C CYS A 8 -7.54 34.91 34.66
N VAL A 9 -7.78 36.10 34.07
CA VAL A 9 -7.42 36.39 32.68
C VAL A 9 -5.90 36.47 32.47
N CYS A 10 -5.16 37.07 33.41
CA CYS A 10 -3.70 37.11 33.35
C CYS A 10 -3.07 35.72 33.47
N VAL A 11 -3.60 34.86 34.35
CA VAL A 11 -3.13 33.47 34.50
C VAL A 11 -3.40 32.67 33.23
N ALA A 12 -4.56 32.84 32.59
CA ALA A 12 -4.87 32.18 31.32
C ALA A 12 -3.94 32.59 30.17
N PHE A 13 -3.42 33.83 30.19
CA PHE A 13 -2.48 34.35 29.19
C PHE A 13 -1.02 33.95 29.44
N LEU A 14 -0.68 33.60 30.68
CA LEU A 14 0.65 33.10 31.07
C LEU A 14 0.80 31.59 30.86
N LEU A 15 -0.29 30.87 30.55
CA LEU A 15 -0.19 29.47 30.16
C LEU A 15 0.40 29.37 28.75
N PRO A 16 1.39 28.49 28.53
CA PRO A 16 1.95 28.26 27.20
C PRO A 16 0.83 27.80 26.25
N GLN A 17 0.67 28.52 25.14
CA GLN A 17 -0.26 28.15 24.07
C GLN A 17 0.28 26.88 23.40
N ILE A 18 -0.35 25.74 23.67
CA ILE A 18 0.04 24.46 23.11
C ILE A 18 -0.26 24.54 21.60
N SER A 19 0.77 24.55 20.78
CA SER A 19 0.60 24.45 19.32
C SER A 19 0.40 22.98 18.96
N GLU A 20 -0.82 22.61 18.58
CA GLU A 20 -1.10 21.29 18.01
C GLU A 20 -0.60 21.26 16.57
N ALA A 21 0.42 20.45 16.31
CA ALA A 21 0.79 20.10 14.96
C ALA A 21 -0.26 19.10 14.43
N SER A 22 -1.21 19.56 13.63
CA SER A 22 -2.09 18.67 12.88
C SER A 22 -1.27 17.95 11.80
N SER A 23 -1.11 16.64 11.95
CA SER A 23 -0.47 15.80 10.94
C SER A 23 -1.53 15.31 9.94
N ASP A 24 -1.71 16.05 8.85
CA ASP A 24 -2.57 15.59 7.76
C ASP A 24 -2.05 14.26 7.19
N PRO A 25 -2.91 13.24 7.01
CA PRO A 25 -2.50 11.96 6.47
C PRO A 25 -2.07 12.08 5.01
N ILE A 26 -1.01 11.36 4.64
CA ILE A 26 -0.44 11.37 3.28
C ILE A 26 -1.43 10.70 2.31
N LYS A 27 -1.96 11.48 1.36
CA LYS A 27 -2.88 11.00 0.31
C LYS A 27 -2.13 10.66 -0.97
N ILE A 28 -2.50 9.54 -1.60
CA ILE A 28 -1.92 9.10 -2.88
C ILE A 28 -2.97 9.19 -3.98
N ILE A 29 -2.60 9.85 -5.08
CA ILE A 29 -3.45 10.03 -6.26
C ILE A 29 -2.72 9.44 -7.47
N VAL A 30 -3.34 8.48 -8.15
CA VAL A 30 -2.81 7.88 -9.38
C VAL A 30 -3.85 8.05 -10.49
N ASN A 31 -3.46 8.59 -11.64
CA ASN A 31 -4.37 8.84 -12.78
C ASN A 31 -5.65 9.62 -12.41
N LYS A 32 -5.53 10.62 -11.52
CA LYS A 32 -6.64 11.43 -10.96
C LYS A 32 -7.64 10.66 -10.08
N LYS A 33 -7.38 9.39 -9.78
CA LYS A 33 -8.18 8.58 -8.86
C LYS A 33 -7.50 8.55 -7.48
N ASN A 34 -8.27 8.91 -6.45
CA ASN A 34 -7.84 8.72 -5.06
C ASN A 34 -7.91 7.22 -4.74
N ILE A 35 -6.85 6.69 -4.14
CA ILE A 35 -6.73 5.27 -3.79
C ILE A 35 -6.82 5.17 -2.27
N ASP A 36 -7.89 4.54 -1.79
CA ASP A 36 -8.04 4.22 -0.37
C ASP A 36 -7.15 3.04 0.00
N LEU A 37 -6.06 3.34 0.71
CA LEU A 37 -5.14 2.36 1.24
C LEU A 37 -5.66 1.81 2.57
N LYS A 38 -6.35 0.67 2.54
CA LYS A 38 -6.89 0.01 3.75
C LYS A 38 -5.85 -0.80 4.51
N ASP A 39 -4.91 -1.41 3.79
CA ASP A 39 -3.99 -2.40 4.37
C ASP A 39 -2.68 -1.79 4.88
N SER A 40 -2.23 -0.65 4.33
CA SER A 40 -0.97 -0.02 4.72
C SER A 40 -0.97 1.46 4.34
N ALA A 41 -0.83 2.35 5.34
CA ALA A 41 -0.73 3.78 5.11
C ALA A 41 0.69 4.17 4.66
N PRO A 42 0.84 5.17 3.77
CA PRO A 42 2.12 5.76 3.46
C PRO A 42 2.67 6.53 4.65
N PHE A 43 3.98 6.51 4.85
CA PHE A 43 4.63 7.26 5.91
C PHE A 43 5.98 7.80 5.44
N ILE A 44 6.49 8.81 6.13
CA ILE A 44 7.84 9.33 5.87
C ILE A 44 8.80 8.60 6.80
N ASP A 45 9.81 7.95 6.24
CA ASP A 45 10.92 7.42 7.02
C ASP A 45 11.78 8.59 7.50
N GLY A 46 11.83 8.79 8.82
CA GLY A 46 12.60 9.87 9.45
C GLY A 46 14.12 9.76 9.26
N THR A 47 14.63 8.56 8.93
CA THR A 47 16.07 8.34 8.73
C THR A 47 16.51 8.70 7.32
N SER A 48 15.75 8.28 6.30
CA SER A 48 16.06 8.57 4.90
C SER A 48 15.39 9.84 4.36
N GLY A 49 14.40 10.38 5.07
CA GLY A 49 13.57 11.50 4.62
C GLY A 49 12.68 11.15 3.42
N ARG A 50 12.50 9.86 3.11
CA ARG A 50 11.73 9.39 1.95
C ARG A 50 10.33 8.97 2.36
N THR A 51 9.37 9.18 1.47
CA THR A 51 8.01 8.65 1.64
C THR A 51 7.98 7.19 1.21
N MET A 52 7.66 6.31 2.15
CA MET A 52 7.44 4.89 1.93
C MET A 52 5.99 4.66 1.51
N VAL A 53 5.82 4.00 0.37
CA VAL A 53 4.50 3.77 -0.24
C VAL A 53 4.33 2.27 -0.51
N PRO A 54 3.14 1.69 -0.26
CA PRO A 54 2.88 0.30 -0.59
C PRO A 54 3.06 -0.01 -2.09
N ILE A 55 4.07 -0.83 -2.41
CA ILE A 55 4.43 -1.15 -3.80
C ILE A 55 3.30 -1.84 -4.58
N ARG A 56 2.51 -2.68 -3.92
CA ARG A 56 1.41 -3.44 -4.55
C ARG A 56 0.39 -2.50 -5.19
N PHE A 57 -0.08 -1.52 -4.43
CA PHE A 57 -1.07 -0.56 -4.90
C PHE A 57 -0.58 0.27 -6.09
N ILE A 58 0.66 0.76 -6.02
CA ILE A 58 1.23 1.55 -7.12
C ILE A 58 1.37 0.67 -8.37
N SER A 59 1.87 -0.55 -8.22
CA SER A 59 2.08 -1.47 -9.34
C SER A 59 0.77 -1.85 -10.04
N GLU A 60 -0.26 -2.22 -9.27
CA GLU A 60 -1.58 -2.56 -9.81
C GLU A 60 -2.27 -1.35 -10.46
N SER A 61 -2.16 -0.17 -9.86
CA SER A 61 -2.70 1.08 -10.44
C SER A 61 -2.02 1.49 -11.75
N LEU A 62 -0.78 1.05 -11.95
CA LEU A 62 -0.02 1.21 -13.19
C LEU A 62 -0.24 0.05 -14.19
N GLY A 63 -1.17 -0.86 -13.90
CA GLY A 63 -1.56 -1.98 -14.76
C GLY A 63 -0.59 -3.17 -14.72
N ALA A 64 0.21 -3.32 -13.66
CA ALA A 64 1.06 -4.49 -13.46
C ALA A 64 0.38 -5.51 -12.53
N GLU A 65 0.57 -6.80 -12.80
CA GLU A 65 0.18 -7.88 -11.89
C GLU A 65 1.31 -8.15 -10.88
N VAL A 66 0.96 -8.29 -9.61
CA VAL A 66 1.90 -8.50 -8.51
C VAL A 66 1.80 -9.94 -8.01
N VAL A 67 2.86 -10.73 -8.19
CA VAL A 67 2.93 -12.12 -7.74
C VAL A 67 3.97 -12.26 -6.64
N TRP A 68 3.57 -12.88 -5.53
CA TRP A 68 4.48 -13.21 -4.44
C TRP A 68 5.00 -14.64 -4.59
N ASP A 69 6.32 -14.79 -4.63
CA ASP A 69 6.98 -16.09 -4.54
C ASP A 69 7.48 -16.30 -3.10
N GLU A 70 6.74 -17.10 -2.34
CA GLU A 70 7.08 -17.45 -0.95
C GLU A 70 8.41 -18.20 -0.80
N ARG A 71 8.77 -19.02 -1.81
CA ARG A 71 9.98 -19.86 -1.76
C ARG A 71 11.21 -19.01 -1.99
N ALA A 72 11.14 -18.10 -2.97
CA ALA A 72 12.22 -17.18 -3.28
C ALA A 72 12.23 -15.94 -2.38
N ARG A 73 11.14 -15.67 -1.64
CA ARG A 73 10.89 -14.41 -0.91
C ARG A 73 11.00 -13.19 -1.83
N GLN A 74 10.47 -13.32 -3.04
CA GLN A 74 10.57 -12.31 -4.10
C GLN A 74 9.20 -11.86 -4.56
N ILE A 75 9.12 -10.58 -4.93
CA ILE A 75 7.94 -9.99 -5.59
C ILE A 75 8.24 -9.91 -7.08
N HIS A 76 7.37 -10.52 -7.88
CA HIS A 76 7.40 -10.42 -9.33
C HIS A 76 6.35 -9.41 -9.81
N LEU A 77 6.80 -8.40 -10.55
CA LEU A 77 5.93 -7.43 -11.22
C LEU A 77 5.82 -7.79 -12.69
N LEU A 78 4.65 -8.25 -13.12
CA LEU A 78 4.39 -8.64 -14.49
C LEU A 78 3.67 -7.49 -15.20
N LYS A 79 4.38 -6.82 -16.10
CA LYS A 79 3.83 -5.74 -16.94
C LYS A 79 4.19 -6.01 -18.40
N GLY A 80 3.23 -6.46 -19.19
CA GLY A 80 3.44 -6.79 -20.59
C GLY A 80 2.20 -6.48 -21.42
N ARG A 81 2.39 -6.02 -22.67
CA ARG A 81 1.33 -5.84 -23.68
C ARG A 81 0.77 -7.18 -24.14
N ILE A 82 0.19 -7.96 -23.23
CA ILE A 82 -0.52 -9.16 -23.61
C ILE A 82 -1.96 -8.70 -23.87
N PRO A 83 -2.48 -8.69 -25.12
CA PRO A 83 -3.88 -8.41 -25.35
C PRO A 83 -4.70 -9.37 -24.48
N SER A 84 -5.73 -8.81 -23.86
CA SER A 84 -6.52 -9.31 -22.71
C SER A 84 -7.20 -10.68 -22.89
N LYS A 85 -6.77 -11.50 -23.85
CA LYS A 85 -7.37 -12.78 -24.25
C LYS A 85 -6.55 -14.02 -23.90
N LEU A 86 -5.32 -13.88 -23.38
CA LEU A 86 -4.52 -15.02 -22.92
C LEU A 86 -4.34 -15.04 -21.39
N ARG A 87 -5.46 -14.98 -20.66
CA ARG A 87 -5.48 -15.37 -19.24
C ARG A 87 -5.64 -16.88 -19.13
N LEU A 88 -4.68 -17.64 -19.65
CA LEU A 88 -4.47 -19.02 -19.22
C LEU A 88 -3.59 -18.96 -17.98
N VAL A 89 -4.26 -18.94 -16.83
CA VAL A 89 -3.69 -19.40 -15.56
C VAL A 89 -3.20 -20.83 -15.80
N LYS A 90 -1.97 -20.99 -16.26
CA LYS A 90 -1.27 -22.28 -16.25
C LYS A 90 -0.74 -22.48 -14.82
N LYS A 91 -1.69 -22.69 -13.90
CA LYS A 91 -1.44 -23.23 -12.56
C LYS A 91 -0.91 -24.64 -12.79
N TRP A 92 0.41 -24.80 -12.76
CA TRP A 92 1.02 -26.13 -12.80
C TRP A 92 0.57 -26.91 -11.56
N PRO A 93 -0.14 -28.04 -11.71
CA PRO A 93 -0.38 -28.94 -10.59
C PRO A 93 0.95 -29.60 -10.23
N ARG A 94 1.37 -29.54 -8.96
CA ARG A 94 2.58 -30.23 -8.45
C ARG A 94 2.42 -31.77 -8.39
N SER A 95 1.41 -32.33 -9.05
CA SER A 95 1.04 -33.74 -8.99
C SER A 95 0.32 -34.16 -10.28
N ILE A 96 0.98 -34.10 -11.43
CA ILE A 96 0.61 -34.99 -12.55
C ILE A 96 1.68 -36.06 -12.62
N MET A 97 1.48 -37.03 -11.73
CA MET A 97 2.18 -38.29 -11.70
C MET A 97 1.43 -39.24 -12.65
N ILE A 98 2.12 -39.65 -13.72
CA ILE A 98 2.16 -41.01 -14.26
C ILE A 98 0.81 -41.76 -14.30
N ARG A 99 0.10 -41.76 -15.46
CA ARG A 99 -0.74 -42.90 -15.92
C ARG A 99 -1.45 -42.77 -17.27
N SER A 100 -1.18 -41.75 -18.09
CA SER A 100 -1.91 -41.57 -19.37
C SER A 100 -1.00 -41.52 -20.61
N ILE A 101 0.03 -42.37 -20.63
CA ILE A 101 0.81 -42.72 -21.84
C ILE A 101 0.84 -44.24 -21.94
N TRP A 102 -0.30 -44.91 -22.16
CA TRP A 102 -0.39 -46.33 -22.60
C TRP A 102 -1.81 -46.67 -23.11
N THR A 103 -2.49 -45.75 -23.79
CA THR A 103 -3.82 -46.05 -24.38
C THR A 103 -4.05 -45.27 -25.66
N ALA A 104 -3.03 -45.22 -26.52
CA ALA A 104 -3.19 -44.73 -27.90
C ALA A 104 -2.05 -45.24 -28.80
N ARG A 105 -1.83 -46.56 -28.85
CA ARG A 105 -1.28 -47.22 -30.04
C ARG A 105 -1.52 -48.73 -29.93
N LEU A 106 -2.36 -49.22 -30.86
CA LEU A 106 -2.80 -50.60 -31.08
C LEU A 106 -3.88 -51.11 -30.13
#